data_AF-A0AA50TXH9-F1
#
_entry.id   AF-A0AA50TXH9-F1
#
_cell.length_a   1.000
_cell.length_b   1.000
_cell.length_c   1.000
_cell.angle_alpha   90.00
_cell.angle_beta   90.00
_cell.angle_gamma   90.00
#
_symmetry.space_group_name_H-M   'P 1'
#
loop_
_entity.id
_entity.type
_entity.pdbx_description
1 polymer ?
#
loop_
_entity_poly.entity_id
_entity_poly.type
_entity_poly.pdbx_seq_one_letter_code
_entity_poly.pdbx_strand_id
1 'polypeptide(L)' 'VGLQDTEFGKKHQIVYTERGQSGVQVFLAIDNRKCTSMSGSECFFSAREAADFLAATASKHSLSPDFPIFQVK' A
#
# COMPACT_ATOMS: atom_id res chain seq x y z
N VAL A 1 -10.12 20.69 3.98
CA VAL A 1 -9.76 22.12 3.78
C VAL A 1 -8.35 22.18 3.24
N GLY A 2 -8.18 22.59 1.99
CA GLY A 2 -6.88 22.77 1.35
C GLY A 2 -6.28 24.15 1.67
N LEU A 3 -5.00 24.37 1.36
CA LEU A 3 -4.35 25.66 1.62
C LEU A 3 -5.01 26.79 0.80
N GLN A 4 -5.55 26.46 -0.38
CA GLN A 4 -6.33 27.37 -1.23
C GLN A 4 -7.60 27.91 -0.55
N ASP A 5 -8.16 27.17 0.42
CA ASP A 5 -9.40 27.56 1.11
C ASP A 5 -9.14 28.55 2.26
N THR A 6 -7.87 28.75 2.64
CA THR A 6 -7.46 29.61 3.75
C THR A 6 -7.38 31.08 3.35
N GLU A 7 -7.49 32.03 4.30
CA GLU A 7 -7.27 33.45 4.02
C GLU A 7 -5.89 33.73 3.43
N PHE A 8 -4.87 33.00 3.90
CA PHE A 8 -3.53 33.05 3.36
C PHE A 8 -3.52 32.65 1.88
N GLY A 9 -4.17 31.54 1.53
CA GLY A 9 -4.28 31.05 0.15
C GLY A 9 -4.98 32.04 -0.77
N LYS A 10 -6.09 32.63 -0.31
CA LYS A 10 -6.82 33.67 -1.06
C LYS A 10 -5.99 34.92 -1.29
N LYS A 11 -5.27 35.41 -0.27
CA LYS A 11 -4.42 36.61 -0.35
C LYS A 11 -3.29 36.45 -1.40
N HIS A 12 -2.72 35.26 -1.51
CA HIS A 12 -1.59 34.98 -2.41
C HIS A 12 -1.99 34.34 -3.72
N GLN A 13 -3.29 34.31 -4.06
CA GLN A 13 -3.80 33.74 -5.31
C GLN A 13 -3.38 32.27 -5.51
N ILE A 14 -3.35 31.48 -4.42
CA ILE A 14 -3.06 30.04 -4.52
C ILE A 14 -4.27 29.35 -5.13
N VAL A 15 -4.19 29.05 -6.43
CA VAL A 15 -5.30 28.49 -7.21
C VAL A 15 -5.41 26.97 -7.04
N TYR A 16 -4.31 26.31 -6.70
CA TYR A 16 -4.25 24.86 -6.52
C TYR A 16 -3.21 24.49 -5.47
N THR A 17 -3.58 23.57 -4.59
CA THR A 17 -2.64 22.91 -3.68
C THR A 17 -2.58 21.44 -4.04
N GLU A 18 -1.47 20.99 -4.62
CA GLU A 18 -1.25 19.57 -4.84
C GLU A 18 -1.06 18.89 -3.49
N ARG A 19 -2.02 18.08 -3.07
CA ARG A 19 -1.79 17.13 -1.98
C ARG A 19 -1.07 15.92 -2.56
N GLY A 20 0.25 16.03 -2.69
CA GLY A 20 1.06 14.88 -3.06
C GLY A 20 0.88 13.76 -2.03
N GLN A 21 0.41 12.59 -2.46
CA GLN A 21 0.53 11.39 -1.65
C GLN A 21 1.99 10.95 -1.69
N SER A 22 2.78 11.40 -0.71
CA SER A 22 4.13 10.89 -0.51
C SER A 22 4.07 9.51 0.11
N GLY A 23 4.85 8.58 -0.42
CA GLY A 23 4.94 7.21 0.09
C GLY A 23 6.21 6.54 -0.39
N VAL A 24 6.32 5.24 -0.13
CA VAL A 24 7.47 4.43 -0.56
C VAL A 24 6.98 3.35 -1.51
N GLN A 25 7.64 3.23 -2.66
CA GLN A 25 7.49 2.09 -3.55
C GLN A 25 8.58 1.06 -3.23
N VAL A 26 8.15 -0.17 -2.92
CA VAL A 26 9.06 -1.29 -2.63
C VAL A 26 8.91 -2.37 -3.68
N PHE A 27 10.00 -3.06 -3.97
CA PHE A 27 10.03 -4.24 -4.84
C PHE A 27 10.47 -5.44 -3.99
N LEU A 28 9.68 -6.49 -3.99
CA LEU A 28 9.87 -7.65 -3.14
C LEU A 28 9.94 -8.92 -3.98
N ALA A 29 10.71 -9.90 -3.51
CA ALA A 29 10.77 -11.24 -4.08
C ALA A 29 10.25 -12.26 -3.05
N ILE A 30 9.57 -13.30 -3.54
CA ILE A 30 9.10 -14.42 -2.72
C ILE A 30 10.16 -15.52 -2.76
N ASP A 31 10.69 -15.87 -1.60
CA ASP A 31 11.65 -16.96 -1.44
C ASP A 31 11.00 -18.13 -0.69
N ASN A 32 10.56 -19.13 -1.45
CA ASN A 32 9.85 -20.28 -0.91
C ASN A 32 10.75 -21.41 -0.41
N ARG A 33 12.07 -21.25 -0.33
CA ARG A 33 12.99 -22.36 -0.02
C ARG A 33 12.65 -23.11 1.28
N LYS A 34 12.11 -22.40 2.27
CA LYS A 34 11.68 -22.98 3.55
C LYS A 34 10.20 -23.35 3.54
N CYS A 35 9.38 -22.57 2.84
CA CYS A 35 7.94 -22.84 2.73
C CYS A 35 7.73 -24.23 2.11
N THR A 36 8.36 -24.54 0.97
CA THR A 36 8.16 -25.83 0.29
C THR A 36 8.68 -27.04 1.07
N SER A 37 9.58 -26.84 2.03
CA SER A 37 10.14 -27.91 2.87
C SER A 37 9.31 -28.22 4.11
N MET A 38 8.34 -27.37 4.46
CA MET A 38 7.56 -27.50 5.68
C MET A 38 6.32 -28.36 5.43
N SER A 39 6.08 -29.34 6.29
CA SER A 39 4.86 -30.15 6.20
C SER A 39 3.63 -29.31 6.52
N GLY A 40 2.64 -29.31 5.64
CA GLY A 40 1.35 -28.63 5.85
C GLY A 40 1.35 -27.13 5.55
N SER A 41 2.42 -26.60 4.95
CA SER A 41 2.46 -25.20 4.52
C SER A 41 1.75 -24.96 3.18
N GLU A 42 1.13 -23.81 3.04
CA GLU A 42 0.61 -23.28 1.77
C GLU A 42 1.53 -22.16 1.28
N CYS A 43 2.05 -22.27 0.06
CA CYS A 43 3.03 -21.35 -0.50
C CYS A 43 2.48 -20.67 -1.76
N PHE A 44 2.75 -19.37 -1.93
CA PHE A 44 2.46 -18.66 -3.17
C PHE A 44 3.57 -18.91 -4.20
N PHE A 45 3.22 -19.42 -5.38
CA PHE A 45 4.23 -19.72 -6.42
C PHE A 45 4.38 -18.59 -7.44
N SER A 46 3.56 -17.56 -7.34
CA SER A 46 3.74 -16.31 -8.08
C SER A 46 3.56 -15.07 -7.19
N ALA A 47 4.21 -13.98 -7.57
CA ALA A 47 4.02 -12.69 -6.90
C ALA A 47 2.56 -12.19 -7.01
N ARG A 48 1.89 -12.52 -8.12
CA ARG A 48 0.48 -12.16 -8.35
C ARG A 48 -0.45 -12.81 -7.35
N GLU A 49 -0.31 -14.12 -7.10
CA GLU A 49 -1.13 -14.82 -6.10
C GLU A 49 -0.98 -14.21 -4.70
N ALA A 50 0.26 -13.86 -4.32
CA ALA A 50 0.52 -13.20 -3.05
C ALA A 50 -0.09 -11.79 -2.99
N ALA A 51 -0.02 -11.02 -4.09
CA ALA A 51 -0.64 -9.71 -4.19
C ALA A 51 -2.18 -9.79 -4.09
N ASP A 52 -2.80 -10.76 -4.77
CA ASP A 52 -4.25 -11.00 -4.70
C ASP A 52 -4.68 -11.38 -3.28
N PHE A 53 -3.91 -12.24 -2.61
CA PHE A 53 -4.15 -12.59 -1.20
C PHE A 53 -4.04 -11.37 -0.27
N LEU A 54 -3.02 -10.52 -0.44
CA LEU A 54 -2.88 -9.29 0.33
C LEU A 54 -4.06 -8.33 0.10
N ALA A 55 -4.49 -8.15 -1.15
CA ALA A 55 -5.64 -7.32 -1.50
C ALA A 55 -6.94 -7.86 -0.87
N ALA A 56 -7.16 -9.18 -0.92
CA ALA A 56 -8.30 -9.82 -0.28
C ALA A 56 -8.27 -9.74 1.25
N THR A 57 -7.09 -9.81 1.86
CA THR A 57 -6.90 -9.66 3.30
C THR A 57 -7.15 -8.21 3.75
N ALA A 58 -6.73 -7.23 2.94
CA ALA A 58 -7.00 -5.82 3.18
C ALA A 58 -8.50 -5.51 3.16
N SER A 59 -9.26 -6.11 2.23
CA SER A 59 -10.72 -5.88 2.12
C SER A 59 -11.52 -6.40 3.31
N LYS A 60 -10.95 -7.36 4.06
CA LYS A 60 -11.50 -7.87 5.32
C LYS A 60 -11.01 -7.10 6.56
N HIS A 61 -10.28 -6.00 6.38
CA HIS A 61 -9.69 -5.20 7.46
C HIS A 61 -8.80 -6.01 8.43
N SER A 62 -8.18 -7.09 7.95
CA SER A 62 -7.38 -7.99 8.78
C SER A 62 -5.87 -7.82 8.63
N LEU A 63 -5.41 -6.85 7.83
CA LEU A 63 -4.00 -6.47 7.76
C LEU A 63 -3.63 -5.57 8.94
N SER A 64 -2.41 -5.74 9.48
CA SER A 64 -1.90 -4.85 10.53
C SER A 64 -1.85 -3.40 10.03
N PRO A 65 -2.27 -2.42 10.84
CA PRO A 65 -2.17 -1.00 10.51
C PRO A 65 -0.73 -0.46 10.59
N ASP A 66 0.22 -1.23 11.13
CA ASP A 66 1.62 -0.81 11.30
C ASP A 66 2.31 -0.51 9.96
N PHE A 67 1.81 -1.12 8.88
CA PHE A 67 2.27 -0.87 7.52
C PHE A 67 1.06 -0.50 6.64
N PRO A 68 0.77 0.80 6.45
CA PRO A 68 -0.36 1.24 5.63
C PRO A 68 -0.06 1.00 4.14
N ILE A 69 -0.35 -0.21 3.68
CA ILE A 69 -0.19 -0.60 2.27
C ILE A 69 -1.32 0.04 1.47
N PHE A 70 -0.97 0.99 0.60
CA PHE A 70 -1.91 1.67 -0.27
C PHE A 70 -2.29 0.84 -1.52
N GLN A 71 -1.31 0.12 -2.09
CA GLN A 71 -1.50 -0.68 -3.30
C GLN A 71 -0.52 -1.85 -3.37
N VAL A 72 -0.98 -2.96 -3.98
CA VAL A 72 -0.17 -4.12 -4.41
C VAL A 72 -0.42 -4.38 -5.90
N LYS A 73 0.56 -4.95 -6.62
CA LYS A 73 0.49 -5.24 -8.07
C LYS A 73 1.22 -6.54 -8.41
#